data_AF-A0A523R1D9-F1
#
_entry.id   AF-A0A523R1D9-F1
#
_cell.length_a   1.000
_cell.length_b   1.000
_cell.length_c   1.000
_cell.angle_alpha   90.00
_cell.angle_beta   90.00
_cell.angle_gamma   90.00
#
_symmetry.space_group_name_H-M   'P 1'
#
loop_
_entity.id
_entity.type
_entity.pdbx_description
1 polymer ?
#
loop_
_entity_poly.entity_id
_entity_poly.type
_entity_poly.pdbx_seq_one_letter_code
_entity_poly.pdbx_strand_id
1 'polypeptide(L)'
;MKQLIRFFILFTFLNIYRINAGIIVFYAPDCEECYRILTDSLFLSLEDKEIKFYDINNIDNYELLLRTEKIYQKRSSGFPVIVSGRKFFFPEEIIQNLEEIKKEADEPSLPDSTLEWGKSEEKPRWEDEIIIQLQEEMLSRRIWIAFFTKGGCKKCERTEKMLLYLKKKYPEIFVKTYNSLNREHQKVQEAISIANNVPDNERLIAPTIFICDTFLIEDEITEKNIEKILIENQHRVFSSPWVKSEKYEKFVNSGIVERFKNFGVIVVFLAGLVDGVNPCAFATIVFFLSFMTIIGRTKREIIVTGITFVSVLFLVYLLIGLFFYKIVGLEFFSSIRHFLYYAIAGLAFVLAVISIIDAIMLARGRPEKSILRLPKVVRRRIEKTIVKKSKLKNYVLSAFISAVVVSFLEFSCTGQVYIPTIFFVSGISTLKLKALWFLILYNLAFIFPIFLLFLLFVIGLSSEKLYAFMRKRTFILKIATALIFLALAISLILIR
;
A
#
# COMPACT_ATOMS: atom_id res chain seq x y z
N MET A 1 53.93 -74.54 38.29
CA MET A 1 52.85 -74.83 37.31
C MET A 1 51.45 -74.41 37.73
N LYS A 2 51.05 -74.47 39.02
CA LYS A 2 49.69 -74.05 39.46
C LYS A 2 49.43 -72.53 39.56
N GLN A 3 50.47 -71.68 39.57
CA GLN A 3 50.30 -70.21 39.59
C GLN A 3 50.17 -69.59 38.18
N LEU A 4 50.78 -70.20 37.14
CA LEU A 4 50.68 -69.73 35.75
C LEU A 4 49.29 -69.97 35.14
N ILE A 5 48.60 -71.04 35.54
CA ILE A 5 47.24 -71.34 35.08
C ILE A 5 46.21 -70.37 35.71
N ARG A 6 46.43 -69.92 36.95
CA ARG A 6 45.59 -68.90 37.59
C ARG A 6 45.76 -67.53 36.94
N PHE A 7 46.96 -67.18 36.49
CA PHE A 7 47.19 -65.91 35.80
C PHE A 7 46.58 -65.89 34.39
N PHE A 8 46.61 -67.03 33.68
CA PHE A 8 45.98 -67.13 32.36
C PHE A 8 44.45 -67.13 32.42
N ILE A 9 43.85 -67.69 33.48
CA ILE A 9 42.39 -67.66 33.71
C ILE A 9 41.93 -66.28 34.22
N LEU A 10 42.78 -65.53 34.94
CA LEU A 10 42.45 -64.15 35.35
C LEU A 10 42.60 -63.14 34.20
N PHE A 11 43.57 -63.35 33.29
CA PHE A 11 43.76 -62.46 32.12
C PHE A 11 42.78 -62.75 30.97
N THR A 12 42.23 -63.97 30.89
CA THR A 12 41.16 -64.30 29.91
C THR A 12 39.76 -63.86 30.36
N PHE A 13 39.58 -63.46 31.63
CA PHE A 13 38.34 -62.86 32.13
C PHE A 13 38.39 -61.32 32.25
N LEU A 14 39.54 -60.71 31.97
CA LEU A 14 39.74 -59.26 31.96
C LEU A 14 39.80 -58.67 30.54
N ASN A 15 39.33 -59.42 29.53
CA ASN A 15 38.77 -58.79 28.34
C ASN A 15 37.37 -58.31 28.74
N ILE A 16 37.34 -57.22 29.51
CA ILE A 16 36.13 -56.48 29.83
C ILE A 16 35.52 -56.14 28.48
N TYR A 17 34.46 -56.86 28.11
CA TYR A 17 33.50 -56.42 27.12
C TYR A 17 33.18 -54.98 27.50
N ARG A 18 33.67 -54.01 26.73
CA ARG A 18 33.13 -52.66 26.81
C ARG A 18 31.65 -52.81 26.48
N ILE A 19 30.81 -52.37 27.39
CA ILE A 19 29.39 -52.24 27.11
C ILE A 19 29.24 -50.75 26.87
N ASN A 20 28.90 -50.35 25.64
CA ASN A 20 28.72 -48.95 25.34
C ASN A 20 27.50 -48.41 26.09
N ALA A 21 27.73 -47.36 26.88
CA ALA A 21 26.69 -46.48 27.36
C ALA A 21 26.31 -45.56 26.19
N GLY A 22 25.02 -45.48 25.87
CA GLY A 22 24.53 -44.72 24.74
C GLY A 22 23.11 -45.10 24.34
N ILE A 23 22.57 -44.33 23.42
CA ILE A 23 21.22 -44.51 22.87
C ILE A 23 21.34 -45.18 21.50
N ILE A 24 20.60 -46.26 21.30
CA ILE A 24 20.57 -47.01 20.04
C ILE A 24 19.21 -46.79 19.40
N VAL A 25 19.21 -46.38 18.14
CA VAL A 25 18.00 -46.06 17.38
C VAL A 25 17.95 -46.92 16.14
N PHE A 26 16.93 -47.76 16.02
CA PHE A 26 16.61 -48.48 14.79
C PHE A 26 15.50 -47.73 14.05
N TYR A 27 15.76 -47.38 12.79
CA TYR A 27 14.84 -46.59 11.97
C TYR A 27 14.88 -47.05 10.51
N ALA A 28 13.87 -46.67 9.73
CA ALA A 28 13.87 -46.83 8.28
C ALA A 28 13.91 -45.45 7.59
N PRO A 29 14.71 -45.26 6.52
CA PRO A 29 14.79 -44.03 5.73
C PRO A 29 13.45 -43.59 5.12
N ASP A 30 12.57 -44.55 4.85
CA ASP A 30 11.23 -44.41 4.27
C ASP A 30 10.10 -44.46 5.33
N CYS A 31 10.42 -44.16 6.59
CA CYS A 31 9.45 -44.15 7.70
C CYS A 31 9.07 -42.73 8.15
N GLU A 32 7.81 -42.36 7.93
CA GLU A 32 7.25 -41.04 8.27
C GLU A 32 7.29 -40.75 9.79
N GLU A 33 6.96 -41.76 10.60
CA GLU A 33 6.97 -41.65 12.06
C GLU A 33 8.40 -41.51 12.61
N CYS A 34 9.36 -42.21 11.99
CA CYS A 34 10.78 -42.08 12.26
C CYS A 34 11.27 -40.66 11.99
N TYR A 35 10.90 -40.08 10.84
CA TYR A 35 11.26 -38.71 10.52
C TYR A 35 10.68 -37.74 11.56
N ARG A 36 9.38 -37.85 11.87
CA ARG A 36 8.71 -36.96 12.83
C ARG A 36 9.33 -37.00 14.22
N ILE A 37 9.62 -38.19 14.76
CA ILE A 37 10.16 -38.34 16.11
C ILE A 37 11.64 -37.94 16.17
N LEU A 38 12.47 -38.41 15.21
CA LEU A 38 13.92 -38.19 15.27
C LEU A 38 14.36 -36.77 14.86
N THR A 39 13.48 -36.01 14.19
CA THR A 39 13.71 -34.58 13.91
C THR A 39 12.99 -33.64 14.89
N ASP A 40 12.25 -34.17 15.86
CA ASP A 40 11.58 -33.37 16.87
C ASP A 40 12.60 -32.65 17.77
N SER A 41 12.36 -31.37 18.05
CA SER A 41 13.24 -30.54 18.90
C SER A 41 13.48 -31.12 20.30
N LEU A 42 12.51 -31.85 20.85
CA LEU A 42 12.62 -32.51 22.15
C LEU A 42 13.55 -33.73 22.04
N PHE A 43 13.47 -34.50 20.95
CA PHE A 43 14.39 -35.62 20.74
C PHE A 43 15.83 -35.14 20.49
N LEU A 44 15.99 -34.07 19.69
CA LEU A 44 17.30 -33.44 19.44
C LEU A 44 17.95 -32.89 20.72
N SER A 45 17.19 -32.68 21.80
CA SER A 45 17.76 -32.31 23.11
C SER A 45 18.63 -33.41 23.76
N LEU A 46 18.61 -34.63 23.19
CA LEU A 46 19.45 -35.77 23.59
C LEU A 46 20.82 -35.80 22.88
N GLU A 47 21.14 -34.83 22.00
CA GLU A 47 22.42 -34.75 21.29
C GLU A 47 23.66 -34.67 22.22
N ASP A 48 23.47 -34.38 23.50
CA ASP A 48 24.54 -34.43 24.52
C ASP A 48 24.93 -35.86 24.94
N LYS A 49 24.21 -36.88 24.46
CA LYS A 49 24.50 -38.31 24.66
C LYS A 49 24.99 -38.96 23.36
N GLU A 50 25.76 -40.05 23.47
CA GLU A 50 26.17 -40.83 22.30
C GLU A 50 24.96 -41.57 21.72
N ILE A 51 24.54 -41.20 20.51
CA ILE A 51 23.42 -41.84 19.80
C ILE A 51 23.96 -42.57 18.56
N LYS A 52 23.57 -43.84 18.39
CA LYS A 52 23.90 -44.65 17.22
C LYS A 52 22.64 -44.99 16.44
N PHE A 53 22.62 -44.62 15.17
CA PHE A 53 21.50 -44.87 14.27
C PHE A 53 21.78 -46.10 13.41
N TYR A 54 20.81 -47.00 13.32
CA TYR A 54 20.88 -48.22 12.52
C TYR A 54 19.70 -48.24 11.54
N ASP A 55 19.99 -48.00 10.27
CA ASP A 55 19.04 -48.13 9.17
C ASP A 55 18.67 -49.61 8.98
N ILE A 56 17.42 -49.97 9.21
CA ILE A 56 16.91 -51.34 9.11
C ILE A 56 16.74 -51.85 7.67
N ASN A 57 16.83 -50.99 6.66
CA ASN A 57 16.86 -51.41 5.26
C ASN A 57 18.19 -52.11 4.92
N ASN A 58 19.21 -51.94 5.77
CA ASN A 58 20.41 -52.76 5.75
C ASN A 58 20.17 -54.09 6.47
N ILE A 59 20.43 -55.20 5.76
CA ILE A 59 20.25 -56.58 6.25
C ILE A 59 21.00 -56.80 7.58
N ASP A 60 22.23 -56.30 7.68
CA ASP A 60 23.08 -56.45 8.87
C ASP A 60 22.44 -55.79 10.11
N ASN A 61 21.83 -54.62 9.90
CA ASN A 61 21.15 -53.86 10.95
C ASN A 61 19.79 -54.47 11.33
N TYR A 62 19.08 -55.04 10.36
CA TYR A 62 17.84 -55.77 10.63
C TYR A 62 18.10 -57.03 11.47
N GLU A 63 19.17 -57.78 11.18
CA GLU A 63 19.58 -58.91 12.01
C GLU A 63 19.95 -58.48 13.44
N LEU A 64 20.62 -57.33 13.59
CA LEU A 64 20.90 -56.72 14.88
C LEU A 64 19.62 -56.38 15.66
N LEU A 65 18.61 -55.81 14.99
CA LEU A 65 17.30 -55.55 15.59
C LEU A 65 16.65 -56.84 16.10
N LEU A 66 16.58 -57.90 15.29
CA LEU A 66 15.95 -59.18 15.69
C LEU A 66 16.61 -59.79 16.94
N ARG A 67 17.93 -59.64 17.09
CA ARG A 67 18.65 -60.08 18.30
C ARG A 67 18.36 -59.19 19.48
N THR A 68 18.30 -57.89 19.26
CA THR A 68 17.95 -56.90 20.28
C THR A 68 16.56 -57.19 20.84
N GLU A 69 15.57 -57.39 19.98
CA GLU A 69 14.21 -57.81 20.34
C GLU A 69 14.20 -59.10 21.19
N LYS A 70 15.03 -60.07 20.81
CA LYS A 70 15.17 -61.33 21.57
C LYS A 70 15.81 -61.12 22.95
N ILE A 71 16.81 -60.25 23.06
CA ILE A 71 17.47 -59.92 24.34
C ILE A 71 16.50 -59.24 25.30
N TYR A 72 15.71 -58.28 24.80
CA TYR A 72 14.74 -57.52 25.59
C TYR A 72 13.38 -58.22 25.73
N GLN A 73 13.19 -59.38 25.08
CA GLN A 73 11.94 -60.14 25.03
C GLN A 73 10.73 -59.28 24.59
N LYS A 74 10.99 -58.31 23.70
CA LYS A 74 10.00 -57.40 23.14
C LYS A 74 10.12 -57.44 21.62
N ARG A 75 9.00 -57.32 20.92
CA ARG A 75 8.96 -57.24 19.47
C ARG A 75 8.30 -55.93 19.07
N SER A 76 8.93 -55.19 18.16
CA SER A 76 8.40 -53.91 17.74
C SER A 76 7.16 -54.05 16.86
N SER A 77 6.16 -53.21 17.12
CA SER A 77 5.00 -53.02 16.24
C SER A 77 5.19 -51.89 15.22
N GLY A 78 6.22 -51.05 15.38
CA GLY A 78 6.49 -49.90 14.50
C GLY A 78 7.93 -49.37 14.64
N PHE A 79 8.24 -48.27 13.98
CA PHE A 79 9.56 -47.61 14.03
C PHE A 79 9.38 -46.10 14.25
N PRO A 80 10.31 -45.41 14.93
CA PRO A 80 11.63 -45.89 15.34
C PRO A 80 11.59 -46.67 16.66
N VAL A 81 12.54 -47.58 16.84
CA VAL A 81 12.76 -48.31 18.10
C VAL A 81 13.98 -47.73 18.79
N ILE A 82 13.83 -47.42 20.08
CA ILE A 82 14.94 -46.86 20.87
C ILE A 82 15.30 -47.79 22.01
N VAL A 83 16.58 -48.08 22.14
CA VAL A 83 17.16 -48.80 23.27
C VAL A 83 18.12 -47.88 23.99
N SER A 84 17.91 -47.72 25.30
CA SER A 84 18.76 -46.92 26.18
C SER A 84 18.95 -47.68 27.48
N GLY A 85 20.20 -47.96 27.84
CA GLY A 85 20.53 -48.82 28.97
C GLY A 85 19.81 -50.16 28.88
N ARG A 86 18.98 -50.48 29.89
CA ARG A 86 18.20 -51.74 29.94
C ARG A 86 16.77 -51.61 29.45
N LYS A 87 16.41 -50.48 28.82
CA LYS A 87 15.05 -50.19 28.38
C LYS A 87 14.93 -50.18 26.87
N PHE A 88 13.72 -50.55 26.44
CA PHE A 88 13.32 -50.65 25.05
C PHE A 88 11.99 -49.91 24.90
N PHE A 89 11.99 -48.89 24.05
CA PHE A 89 10.92 -47.92 23.85
C PHE A 89 10.31 -48.06 22.46
N PHE A 90 8.97 -48.07 22.41
CA PHE A 90 8.18 -48.09 21.17
C PHE A 90 7.91 -46.65 20.69
N PRO A 91 7.59 -46.45 19.39
CA PRO A 91 7.38 -45.13 18.81
C PRO A 91 6.48 -44.20 19.63
N GLU A 92 5.36 -44.73 20.15
CA GLU A 92 4.32 -43.98 20.84
C GLU A 92 4.76 -43.45 22.23
N GLU A 93 5.82 -44.05 22.79
CA GLU A 93 6.29 -43.80 24.15
C GLU A 93 7.53 -42.88 24.18
N ILE A 94 8.19 -42.66 23.04
CA ILE A 94 9.51 -42.00 22.98
C ILE A 94 9.46 -40.57 23.50
N ILE A 95 8.55 -39.73 22.97
CA ILE A 95 8.49 -38.30 23.32
C ILE A 95 8.09 -38.10 24.79
N GLN A 96 7.24 -38.98 25.34
CA GLN A 96 6.78 -38.89 26.72
C GLN A 96 7.86 -39.32 27.72
N ASN A 97 8.79 -40.19 27.30
CA ASN A 97 9.81 -40.78 28.16
C ASN A 97 11.24 -40.28 27.88
N LEU A 98 11.41 -39.10 27.27
CA LEU A 98 12.74 -38.56 26.90
C LEU A 98 13.70 -38.41 28.09
N GLU A 99 13.21 -37.94 29.25
CA GLU A 99 14.02 -37.82 30.46
C GLU A 99 14.50 -39.19 30.98
N GLU A 100 13.67 -40.22 30.83
CA GLU A 100 14.01 -41.59 31.20
C GLU A 100 15.04 -42.17 30.22
N ILE A 101 14.85 -41.95 28.91
CA ILE A 101 15.81 -42.31 27.87
C ILE A 101 17.17 -41.66 28.15
N LYS A 102 17.18 -40.37 28.51
CA LYS A 102 18.40 -39.61 28.83
C LYS A 102 19.12 -40.17 30.05
N LYS A 103 18.37 -40.54 31.08
CA LYS A 103 18.91 -41.11 32.33
C LYS A 103 19.52 -42.50 32.12
N GLU A 104 18.86 -43.35 31.34
CA GLU A 104 19.33 -44.72 31.06
C GLU A 104 20.50 -44.74 30.07
N ALA A 105 20.76 -43.64 29.35
CA ALA A 105 21.85 -43.58 28.38
C ALA A 105 23.24 -43.74 29.01
N ASP A 106 23.38 -43.45 30.31
CA ASP A 106 24.63 -43.65 31.06
C ASP A 106 24.80 -45.09 31.56
N GLU A 107 23.76 -45.93 31.46
CA GLU A 107 23.81 -47.34 31.84
C GLU A 107 24.29 -48.22 30.67
N PRO A 108 24.95 -49.36 30.96
CA PRO A 108 25.35 -50.32 29.94
C PRO A 108 24.15 -50.80 29.11
N SER A 109 24.24 -50.63 27.79
CA SER A 109 23.21 -51.06 26.84
C SER A 109 23.49 -52.47 26.27
N LEU A 110 23.56 -52.62 24.94
CA LEU A 110 23.88 -53.86 24.25
C LEU A 110 25.38 -54.20 24.37
N PRO A 111 25.76 -55.49 24.44
CA PRO A 111 27.16 -55.90 24.39
C PRO A 111 27.83 -55.50 23.07
N ASP A 112 29.07 -55.01 23.11
CA ASP A 112 29.80 -54.56 21.89
C ASP A 112 29.87 -55.64 20.80
N SER A 113 30.05 -56.91 21.16
CA SER A 113 30.06 -58.02 20.19
C SER A 113 28.73 -58.22 19.46
N THR A 114 27.64 -57.67 19.98
CA THR A 114 26.34 -57.63 19.31
C THR A 114 26.29 -56.46 18.34
N LEU A 115 26.79 -55.28 18.75
CA LEU A 115 26.83 -54.07 17.94
C LEU A 115 27.75 -54.17 16.71
N GLU A 116 28.83 -54.95 16.78
CA GLU A 116 29.74 -55.22 15.66
C GLU A 116 29.06 -55.83 14.43
N TRP A 117 27.85 -56.36 14.58
CA TRP A 117 27.06 -56.91 13.48
C TRP A 117 26.40 -55.84 12.63
N GLY A 118 26.12 -54.67 13.20
CA GLY A 118 25.46 -53.58 12.49
C GLY A 118 26.44 -52.54 11.95
N LYS A 119 26.00 -51.79 10.94
CA LYS A 119 26.64 -50.58 10.43
C LYS A 119 25.90 -49.36 10.95
N SER A 120 26.46 -48.71 11.97
CA SER A 120 25.89 -47.49 12.54
C SER A 120 26.18 -46.25 11.70
N GLU A 121 25.25 -45.31 11.70
CA GLU A 121 25.41 -43.97 11.12
C GLU A 121 25.47 -42.92 12.23
N GLU A 122 26.18 -41.81 11.97
CA GLU A 122 26.25 -40.66 12.89
C GLU A 122 24.91 -39.91 12.98
N LYS A 123 24.13 -39.91 11.89
CA LYS A 123 22.80 -39.27 11.78
C LYS A 123 21.93 -40.05 10.80
N PRO A 124 20.59 -40.04 10.97
CA PRO A 124 19.69 -40.65 10.02
C PRO A 124 19.81 -40.04 8.62
N ARG A 125 19.87 -40.89 7.59
CA ARG A 125 19.65 -40.50 6.20
C ARG A 125 18.22 -40.82 5.80
N TRP A 126 17.54 -39.84 5.22
CA TRP A 126 16.15 -39.92 4.79
C TRP A 126 16.07 -40.00 3.26
N GLU A 127 15.07 -40.72 2.75
CA GLU A 127 14.78 -40.71 1.31
C GLU A 127 14.16 -39.37 0.88
N ASP A 128 14.56 -38.87 -0.30
CA ASP A 128 14.13 -37.56 -0.82
C ASP A 128 12.60 -37.45 -0.95
N GLU A 129 11.90 -38.56 -1.25
CA GLU A 129 10.43 -38.59 -1.38
C GLU A 129 9.72 -38.26 -0.06
N ILE A 130 10.23 -38.72 1.10
CA ILE A 130 9.67 -38.38 2.42
C ILE A 130 9.93 -36.93 2.78
N ILE A 131 11.13 -36.43 2.49
CA ILE A 131 11.47 -35.02 2.70
C ILE A 131 10.50 -34.15 1.89
N ILE A 132 10.25 -34.49 0.62
CA ILE A 132 9.32 -33.77 -0.26
C ILE A 132 7.87 -33.88 0.25
N GLN A 133 7.40 -35.08 0.62
CA GLN A 133 6.01 -35.32 1.04
C GLN A 133 5.67 -34.60 2.36
N LEU A 134 6.58 -34.61 3.35
CA LEU A 134 6.37 -33.91 4.62
C LEU A 134 6.56 -32.39 4.49
N GLN A 135 7.43 -31.93 3.59
CA GLN A 135 7.59 -30.51 3.27
C GLN A 135 6.37 -29.96 2.51
N GLU A 136 5.74 -30.78 1.65
CA GLU A 136 4.44 -30.49 1.02
C GLU A 136 3.29 -30.46 2.05
N GLU A 137 3.23 -31.38 3.02
CA GLU A 137 2.26 -31.33 4.12
C GLU A 137 2.40 -30.06 4.97
N MET A 138 3.63 -29.63 5.29
CA MET A 138 3.86 -28.39 6.04
C MET A 138 3.53 -27.12 5.24
N LEU A 139 3.67 -27.16 3.91
CA LEU A 139 3.19 -26.10 3.02
C LEU A 139 1.65 -26.10 2.90
N SER A 140 1.00 -27.26 3.03
CA SER A 140 -0.45 -27.43 2.86
C SER A 140 -1.30 -26.86 4.01
N ARG A 141 -0.74 -26.67 5.21
CA ARG A 141 -1.47 -26.14 6.39
C ARG A 141 -1.42 -24.61 6.54
N ARG A 142 -0.72 -23.89 5.65
CA ARG A 142 -0.60 -22.43 5.77
C ARG A 142 -1.84 -21.71 5.25
N ILE A 143 -2.42 -20.83 6.06
CA ILE A 143 -3.55 -20.00 5.66
C ILE A 143 -3.03 -18.62 5.24
N TRP A 144 -3.14 -18.34 3.95
CA TRP A 144 -2.64 -17.10 3.35
C TRP A 144 -3.70 -16.01 3.36
N ILE A 145 -3.37 -14.85 3.93
CA ILE A 145 -4.20 -13.66 3.93
C ILE A 145 -3.49 -12.56 3.14
N ALA A 146 -4.13 -12.04 2.09
CA ALA A 146 -3.71 -10.81 1.43
C ALA A 146 -4.50 -9.64 2.01
N PHE A 147 -3.83 -8.73 2.71
CA PHE A 147 -4.44 -7.57 3.37
C PHE A 147 -4.12 -6.29 2.62
N PHE A 148 -5.16 -5.58 2.16
CA PHE A 148 -5.06 -4.30 1.47
C PHE A 148 -5.40 -3.15 2.42
N THR A 149 -4.49 -2.19 2.54
CA THR A 149 -4.55 -1.06 3.49
C THR A 149 -4.21 0.27 2.82
N LYS A 150 -4.63 1.40 3.39
CA LYS A 150 -4.27 2.75 2.94
C LYS A 150 -3.85 3.64 4.11
N GLY A 151 -2.90 4.54 3.89
CA GLY A 151 -2.52 5.55 4.89
C GLY A 151 -3.70 6.46 5.24
N GLY A 152 -3.80 6.89 6.51
CA GLY A 152 -4.88 7.76 7.00
C GLY A 152 -6.17 7.03 7.42
N CYS A 153 -6.27 5.72 7.15
CA CYS A 153 -7.47 4.92 7.40
C CYS A 153 -7.52 4.30 8.81
N LYS A 154 -8.40 4.84 9.67
CA LYS A 154 -8.62 4.31 11.04
C LYS A 154 -9.07 2.84 11.06
N LYS A 155 -9.97 2.45 10.15
CA LYS A 155 -10.44 1.05 10.04
C LYS A 155 -9.27 0.11 9.71
N CYS A 156 -8.38 0.54 8.81
CA CYS A 156 -7.24 -0.24 8.37
C CYS A 156 -6.22 -0.47 9.50
N GLU A 157 -5.94 0.56 10.30
CA GLU A 157 -5.07 0.43 11.49
C GLU A 157 -5.64 -0.57 12.50
N ARG A 158 -6.95 -0.53 12.74
CA ARG A 158 -7.63 -1.51 13.60
C ARG A 158 -7.51 -2.94 13.05
N THR A 159 -7.76 -3.12 11.76
CA THR A 159 -7.63 -4.42 11.09
C THR A 159 -6.20 -4.97 11.19
N GLU A 160 -5.19 -4.12 11.01
CA GLU A 160 -3.78 -4.54 11.12
C GLU A 160 -3.45 -5.07 12.52
N LYS A 161 -3.90 -4.39 13.58
CA LYS A 161 -3.73 -4.87 14.96
C LYS A 161 -4.47 -6.18 15.23
N MET A 162 -5.67 -6.34 14.68
CA MET A 162 -6.45 -7.57 14.81
C MET A 162 -5.77 -8.75 14.09
N LEU A 163 -5.24 -8.55 12.88
CA LEU A 163 -4.50 -9.58 12.15
C LEU A 163 -3.21 -9.97 12.87
N LEU A 164 -2.52 -9.02 13.52
CA LEU A 164 -1.36 -9.32 14.36
C LEU A 164 -1.73 -10.16 15.60
N TYR A 165 -2.89 -9.89 16.21
CA TYR A 165 -3.41 -10.71 17.31
C TYR A 165 -3.74 -12.14 16.83
N LEU A 166 -4.47 -12.26 15.71
CA LEU A 166 -4.83 -13.55 15.13
C LEU A 166 -3.60 -14.37 14.73
N LYS A 167 -2.56 -13.75 14.16
CA LYS A 167 -1.30 -14.41 13.84
C LYS A 167 -0.60 -15.00 15.06
N LYS A 168 -0.75 -14.40 16.25
CA LYS A 168 -0.22 -14.95 17.51
C LYS A 168 -1.05 -16.13 18.03
N LYS A 169 -2.36 -16.09 17.81
CA LYS A 169 -3.32 -17.13 18.24
C LYS A 169 -3.29 -18.36 17.32
N TYR A 170 -3.07 -18.14 16.02
CA TYR A 170 -3.06 -19.13 14.95
C TYR A 170 -1.74 -19.02 14.16
N PRO A 171 -0.68 -19.75 14.57
CA PRO A 171 0.65 -19.68 13.95
C PRO A 171 0.69 -20.03 12.45
N GLU A 172 -0.30 -20.77 11.97
CA GLU A 172 -0.50 -21.16 10.57
C GLU A 172 -0.91 -20.00 9.65
N ILE A 173 -1.33 -18.86 10.21
CA ILE A 173 -1.75 -17.69 9.44
C ILE A 173 -0.54 -16.89 8.95
N PHE A 174 -0.46 -16.71 7.63
CA PHE A 174 0.49 -15.81 6.99
C PHE A 174 -0.23 -14.61 6.37
N VAL A 175 0.11 -13.41 6.84
CA VAL A 175 -0.47 -12.17 6.32
C VAL A 175 0.56 -11.45 5.45
N LYS A 176 0.17 -11.14 4.21
CA LYS A 176 0.92 -10.26 3.29
C LYS A 176 0.17 -8.95 3.13
N THR A 177 0.81 -7.85 3.50
CA THR A 177 0.19 -6.51 3.46
C THR A 177 0.53 -5.77 2.18
N TYR A 178 -0.47 -5.15 1.57
CA TYR A 178 -0.41 -4.38 0.35
C TYR A 178 -0.94 -2.96 0.60
N ASN A 179 -0.13 -1.96 0.28
CA ASN A 179 -0.56 -0.56 0.33
C ASN A 179 -1.36 -0.19 -0.93
N SER A 180 -2.66 0.03 -0.81
CA SER A 180 -3.58 0.45 -1.88
C SER A 180 -3.33 1.87 -2.41
N LEU A 181 -2.37 2.62 -1.87
CA LEU A 181 -1.85 3.85 -2.50
C LEU A 181 -0.78 3.56 -3.56
N ASN A 182 -0.18 2.35 -3.56
CA ASN A 182 0.76 1.90 -4.57
C ASN A 182 0.00 1.32 -5.76
N ARG A 183 0.30 1.81 -6.97
CA ARG A 183 -0.35 1.37 -8.21
C ARG A 183 -0.14 -0.11 -8.52
N GLU A 184 1.04 -0.67 -8.26
CA GLU A 184 1.29 -2.09 -8.49
C GLU A 184 0.44 -2.94 -7.53
N HIS A 185 0.29 -2.49 -6.28
CA HIS A 185 -0.59 -3.15 -5.32
C HIS A 185 -2.07 -3.01 -5.68
N GLN A 186 -2.51 -1.88 -6.24
CA GLN A 186 -3.87 -1.73 -6.76
C GLN A 186 -4.14 -2.71 -7.90
N LYS A 187 -3.17 -2.94 -8.80
CA LYS A 187 -3.31 -3.96 -9.86
C LYS A 187 -3.49 -5.35 -9.26
N VAL A 188 -2.67 -5.70 -8.29
CA VAL A 188 -2.80 -6.98 -7.56
C VAL A 188 -4.16 -7.06 -6.88
N GLN A 189 -4.63 -5.99 -6.24
CA GLN A 189 -5.94 -5.97 -5.59
C GLN A 189 -7.08 -6.21 -6.58
N GLU A 190 -7.09 -5.53 -7.72
CA GLU A 190 -8.10 -5.75 -8.76
C GLU A 190 -8.01 -7.16 -9.34
N ALA A 191 -6.79 -7.66 -9.60
CA ALA A 191 -6.57 -9.00 -10.13
C ALA A 191 -7.15 -10.07 -9.19
N ILE A 192 -6.87 -9.95 -7.89
CA ILE A 192 -7.44 -10.83 -6.86
C ILE A 192 -8.96 -10.63 -6.76
N SER A 193 -9.46 -9.40 -6.88
CA SER A 193 -10.89 -9.10 -6.82
C SER A 193 -11.66 -9.75 -7.98
N ILE A 194 -11.11 -9.71 -9.19
CA ILE A 194 -11.68 -10.40 -10.36
C ILE A 194 -11.64 -11.91 -10.15
N ALA A 195 -10.51 -12.45 -9.67
CA ALA A 195 -10.37 -13.89 -9.42
C ALA A 195 -11.36 -14.43 -8.38
N ASN A 196 -11.78 -13.60 -7.42
CA ASN A 196 -12.75 -13.96 -6.37
C ASN A 196 -14.18 -13.46 -6.66
N ASN A 197 -14.47 -13.02 -7.89
CA ASN A 197 -15.79 -12.52 -8.31
C ASN A 197 -16.35 -11.38 -7.42
N VAL A 198 -15.49 -10.52 -6.88
CA VAL A 198 -15.92 -9.35 -6.10
C VAL A 198 -16.75 -8.42 -7.02
N PRO A 199 -17.91 -7.92 -6.59
CA PRO A 199 -18.71 -6.96 -7.36
C PRO A 199 -17.91 -5.71 -7.75
N ASP A 200 -18.13 -5.16 -8.94
CA ASP A 200 -17.35 -4.02 -9.48
C ASP A 200 -17.35 -2.78 -8.54
N ASN A 201 -18.45 -2.55 -7.83
CA ASN A 201 -18.66 -1.45 -6.88
C ASN A 201 -17.92 -1.65 -5.54
N GLU A 202 -17.42 -2.85 -5.28
CA GLU A 202 -16.76 -3.24 -4.04
C GLU A 202 -15.24 -3.48 -4.21
N ARG A 203 -14.72 -3.29 -5.43
CA ARG A 203 -13.29 -3.43 -5.73
C ARG A 203 -12.49 -2.19 -5.37
N LEU A 204 -11.19 -2.40 -5.08
CA LEU A 204 -10.22 -1.34 -4.76
C LEU A 204 -10.59 -0.51 -3.52
N ILE A 205 -11.38 -1.08 -2.62
CA ILE A 205 -11.70 -0.52 -1.31
C ILE A 205 -10.60 -0.93 -0.31
N ALA A 206 -10.37 -0.12 0.71
CA ALA A 206 -9.47 -0.48 1.80
C ALA A 206 -10.09 -0.05 3.15
N PRO A 207 -10.11 -0.92 4.17
CA PRO A 207 -9.43 -2.22 4.21
C PRO A 207 -10.19 -3.35 3.50
N THR A 208 -9.45 -4.27 2.88
CA THR A 208 -9.98 -5.52 2.32
C THR A 208 -9.01 -6.65 2.64
N ILE A 209 -9.53 -7.81 3.04
CA ILE A 209 -8.74 -9.03 3.16
C ILE A 209 -9.26 -10.09 2.20
N PHE A 210 -8.34 -10.82 1.58
CA PHE A 210 -8.62 -12.05 0.85
C PHE A 210 -8.01 -13.21 1.62
N ILE A 211 -8.82 -14.22 1.93
CA ILE A 211 -8.46 -15.39 2.72
C ILE A 211 -9.11 -16.61 2.08
N CYS A 212 -8.35 -17.68 1.86
CA CYS A 212 -8.83 -18.89 1.19
C CYS A 212 -9.42 -18.59 -0.23
N ASP A 213 -10.72 -18.84 -0.41
CA ASP A 213 -11.51 -18.53 -1.63
C ASP A 213 -12.55 -17.41 -1.39
N THR A 214 -12.38 -16.62 -0.33
CA THR A 214 -13.33 -15.57 0.06
C THR A 214 -12.64 -14.24 0.37
N PHE A 215 -13.46 -13.22 0.59
CA PHE A 215 -13.02 -11.86 0.87
C PHE A 215 -13.92 -11.23 1.94
N LEU A 216 -13.36 -10.26 2.68
CA LEU A 216 -14.09 -9.43 3.63
C LEU A 216 -13.70 -7.97 3.41
N ILE A 217 -14.69 -7.08 3.38
CA ILE A 217 -14.51 -5.66 3.09
C ILE A 217 -14.95 -4.82 4.29
N GLU A 218 -14.12 -3.82 4.64
CA GLU A 218 -14.38 -2.85 5.71
C GLU A 218 -14.92 -3.46 7.02
N ASP A 219 -16.22 -3.30 7.28
CA ASP A 219 -16.87 -3.66 8.54
C ASP A 219 -17.13 -5.18 8.67
N GLU A 220 -17.04 -5.91 7.57
CA GLU A 220 -17.10 -7.38 7.57
C GLU A 220 -15.84 -8.00 8.18
N ILE A 221 -14.74 -7.24 8.24
CA ILE A 221 -13.44 -7.69 8.74
C ILE A 221 -13.47 -7.71 10.28
N THR A 222 -13.98 -8.81 10.82
CA THR A 222 -14.10 -9.04 12.26
C THR A 222 -13.44 -10.36 12.67
N GLU A 223 -13.00 -10.45 13.92
CA GLU A 223 -12.41 -11.66 14.50
C GLU A 223 -13.34 -12.87 14.30
N LYS A 224 -14.62 -12.70 14.64
CA LYS A 224 -15.65 -13.74 14.50
C LYS A 224 -15.79 -14.27 13.07
N ASN A 225 -15.78 -13.38 12.08
CA ASN A 225 -15.92 -13.79 10.68
C ASN A 225 -14.66 -14.51 10.19
N ILE A 226 -13.48 -14.03 10.58
CA ILE A 226 -12.22 -14.68 10.21
C ILE A 226 -12.14 -16.07 10.86
N GLU A 227 -12.41 -16.19 12.16
CA GLU A 227 -12.42 -17.48 12.86
C GLU A 227 -13.40 -18.48 12.25
N LYS A 228 -14.60 -18.01 11.88
CA LYS A 228 -15.56 -18.84 11.16
C LYS A 228 -14.98 -19.37 9.85
N ILE A 229 -14.33 -18.52 9.05
CA ILE A 229 -13.68 -18.92 7.79
C ILE A 229 -12.56 -19.94 8.05
N LEU A 230 -11.75 -19.75 9.11
CA LEU A 230 -10.69 -20.68 9.47
C LEU A 230 -11.25 -22.07 9.78
N ILE A 231 -12.30 -22.15 10.60
CA ILE A 231 -12.93 -23.42 11.00
C ILE A 231 -13.56 -24.14 9.79
N GLU A 232 -14.30 -23.41 8.96
CA GLU A 232 -14.98 -23.98 7.78
C GLU A 232 -13.97 -24.54 6.74
N ASN A 233 -12.73 -24.09 6.78
CA ASN A 233 -11.71 -24.41 5.78
C ASN A 233 -10.50 -25.17 6.34
N GLN A 234 -10.57 -25.67 7.58
CA GLN A 234 -9.46 -26.32 8.29
C GLN A 234 -8.89 -27.58 7.62
N HIS A 235 -9.65 -28.24 6.73
CA HIS A 235 -9.25 -29.45 6.01
C HIS A 235 -8.98 -29.22 4.52
N ARG A 236 -8.95 -27.97 4.07
CA ARG A 236 -8.80 -27.61 2.66
C ARG A 236 -7.46 -26.91 2.44
N VAL A 237 -6.80 -27.23 1.33
CA VAL A 237 -5.54 -26.61 0.93
C VAL A 237 -5.83 -25.44 0.00
N PHE A 238 -5.27 -24.27 0.30
CA PHE A 238 -5.44 -23.07 -0.51
C PHE A 238 -4.11 -22.56 -1.04
N SER A 239 -4.08 -22.24 -2.33
CA SER A 239 -3.03 -21.41 -2.89
C SER A 239 -3.16 -19.97 -2.39
N SER A 240 -2.02 -19.29 -2.27
CA SER A 240 -2.02 -17.90 -1.82
C SER A 240 -2.85 -16.98 -2.76
N PRO A 241 -3.56 -15.96 -2.24
CA PRO A 241 -4.43 -15.12 -3.07
C PRO A 241 -3.73 -14.44 -4.25
N TRP A 242 -2.46 -14.05 -4.09
CA TRP A 242 -1.71 -13.37 -5.16
C TRP A 242 -1.28 -14.28 -6.30
N VAL A 243 -1.08 -15.59 -6.07
CA VAL A 243 -0.78 -16.53 -7.16
C VAL A 243 -1.98 -16.69 -8.10
N LYS A 244 -3.20 -16.74 -7.54
CA LYS A 244 -4.43 -16.74 -8.35
C LYS A 244 -4.55 -15.51 -9.24
N SER A 245 -3.97 -14.39 -8.81
CA SER A 245 -4.05 -13.10 -9.49
C SER A 245 -3.17 -12.99 -10.74
N GLU A 246 -2.09 -13.77 -10.83
CA GLU A 246 -1.15 -13.76 -11.97
C GLU A 246 -1.85 -14.07 -13.30
N LYS A 247 -2.83 -14.98 -13.28
CA LYS A 247 -3.65 -15.33 -14.46
C LYS A 247 -4.51 -14.15 -14.95
N TYR A 248 -4.84 -13.22 -14.06
CA TYR A 248 -5.75 -12.09 -14.34
C TYR A 248 -5.03 -10.76 -14.57
N GLU A 249 -3.71 -10.69 -14.39
CA GLU A 249 -2.92 -9.46 -14.61
C GLU A 249 -3.14 -8.84 -16.00
N LYS A 250 -3.34 -9.67 -17.03
CA LYS A 250 -3.60 -9.18 -18.40
C LYS A 250 -4.97 -8.47 -18.54
N PHE A 251 -5.97 -8.85 -17.74
CA PHE A 251 -7.31 -8.26 -17.77
C PHE A 251 -7.44 -6.99 -16.91
N VAL A 252 -6.50 -6.79 -15.98
CA VAL A 252 -6.49 -5.66 -15.03
C VAL A 252 -6.17 -4.32 -15.70
N ASN A 253 -5.32 -4.33 -16.72
CA ASN A 253 -4.86 -3.11 -17.38
C ASN A 253 -5.98 -2.37 -18.13
N SER A 254 -7.04 -3.05 -18.58
CA SER A 254 -8.19 -2.43 -19.24
C SER A 254 -9.21 -1.89 -18.23
N GLY A 255 -9.63 -2.69 -17.24
CA GLY A 255 -10.72 -2.35 -16.30
C GLY A 255 -10.41 -1.20 -15.33
N ILE A 256 -9.25 -1.22 -14.64
CA ILE A 256 -8.88 -0.14 -13.70
C ILE A 256 -8.72 1.17 -14.44
N VAL A 257 -8.06 1.12 -15.60
CA VAL A 257 -7.74 2.32 -16.36
C VAL A 257 -9.01 2.98 -16.90
N GLU A 258 -10.03 2.21 -17.28
CA GLU A 258 -11.28 2.71 -17.86
C GLU A 258 -12.24 3.30 -16.81
N ARG A 259 -12.42 2.65 -15.65
CA ARG A 259 -13.24 3.20 -14.56
C ARG A 259 -12.64 4.49 -13.96
N PHE A 260 -11.32 4.50 -13.71
CA PHE A 260 -10.63 5.70 -13.22
C PHE A 260 -10.49 6.80 -14.30
N LYS A 261 -10.53 6.46 -15.60
CA LYS A 261 -10.60 7.45 -16.70
C LYS A 261 -11.90 8.24 -16.62
N ASN A 262 -13.05 7.56 -16.56
CA ASN A 262 -14.35 8.22 -16.67
C ASN A 262 -14.63 9.10 -15.45
N PHE A 263 -14.30 8.63 -14.24
CA PHE A 263 -14.45 9.44 -13.02
C PHE A 263 -13.43 10.59 -12.99
N GLY A 264 -12.18 10.34 -13.41
CA GLY A 264 -11.13 11.36 -13.44
C GLY A 264 -11.41 12.50 -14.42
N VAL A 265 -11.98 12.22 -15.59
CA VAL A 265 -12.31 13.25 -16.61
C VAL A 265 -13.36 14.22 -16.07
N ILE A 266 -14.44 13.71 -15.47
CA ILE A 266 -15.52 14.54 -14.90
C ILE A 266 -14.98 15.41 -13.76
N VAL A 267 -14.21 14.81 -12.83
CA VAL A 267 -13.65 15.54 -11.68
C VAL A 267 -12.71 16.65 -12.15
N VAL A 268 -11.80 16.38 -13.08
CA VAL A 268 -10.85 17.37 -13.60
C VAL A 268 -11.56 18.50 -14.36
N PHE A 269 -12.58 18.17 -15.15
CA PHE A 269 -13.39 19.16 -15.86
C PHE A 269 -14.17 20.07 -14.90
N LEU A 270 -14.84 19.51 -13.89
CA LEU A 270 -15.56 20.27 -12.89
C LEU A 270 -14.63 21.14 -12.03
N ALA A 271 -13.46 20.60 -11.64
CA ALA A 271 -12.46 21.36 -10.90
C ALA A 271 -11.99 22.58 -11.69
N GLY A 272 -11.70 22.41 -12.99
CA GLY A 272 -11.34 23.52 -13.86
C GLY A 272 -12.47 24.56 -13.99
N LEU A 273 -13.72 24.15 -14.18
CA LEU A 273 -14.85 25.07 -14.24
C LEU A 273 -15.03 25.87 -12.95
N VAL A 274 -14.96 25.21 -11.79
CA VAL A 274 -15.06 25.86 -10.47
C VAL A 274 -13.96 26.91 -10.30
N ASP A 275 -12.74 26.57 -10.72
CA ASP A 275 -11.60 27.48 -10.67
C ASP A 275 -11.75 28.66 -11.64
N GLY A 276 -12.35 28.45 -12.81
CA GLY A 276 -12.64 29.50 -13.79
C GLY A 276 -13.69 30.51 -13.33
N VAL A 277 -14.59 30.10 -12.41
CA VAL A 277 -15.63 30.96 -11.79
C VAL A 277 -15.11 31.71 -10.55
N ASN A 278 -13.80 31.61 -10.27
CA ASN A 278 -13.17 32.30 -9.16
C ASN A 278 -13.32 33.84 -9.27
N PRO A 279 -13.70 34.55 -8.20
CA PRO A 279 -13.82 36.01 -8.19
C PRO A 279 -12.50 36.72 -8.48
N CYS A 280 -11.34 36.10 -8.22
CA CYS A 280 -10.05 36.65 -8.63
C CYS A 280 -10.02 36.76 -10.17
N ALA A 281 -10.32 35.66 -10.87
CA ALA A 281 -10.36 35.60 -12.34
C ALA A 281 -11.44 36.53 -12.94
N PHE A 282 -12.64 36.52 -12.37
CA PHE A 282 -13.75 37.38 -12.80
C PHE A 282 -13.42 38.87 -12.63
N ALA A 283 -12.86 39.26 -11.48
CA ALA A 283 -12.49 40.65 -11.22
C ALA A 283 -11.43 41.13 -12.22
N THR A 284 -10.45 40.28 -12.55
CA THR A 284 -9.39 40.68 -13.46
C THR A 284 -9.90 40.90 -14.87
N ILE A 285 -10.66 39.97 -15.45
CA ILE A 285 -11.14 40.12 -16.83
C ILE A 285 -12.09 41.31 -16.96
N VAL A 286 -12.97 41.53 -15.97
CA VAL A 286 -13.86 42.70 -15.95
C VAL A 286 -13.07 44.00 -15.82
N PHE A 287 -12.04 44.03 -14.98
CA PHE A 287 -11.17 45.21 -14.83
C PHE A 287 -10.44 45.51 -16.14
N PHE A 288 -9.84 44.49 -16.76
CA PHE A 288 -9.16 44.61 -18.04
C PHE A 288 -10.07 45.14 -19.15
N LEU A 289 -11.27 44.57 -19.29
CA LEU A 289 -12.26 44.99 -20.28
C LEU A 289 -12.79 46.41 -20.02
N SER A 290 -13.04 46.74 -18.76
CA SER A 290 -13.47 48.08 -18.34
C SER A 290 -12.40 49.13 -18.65
N PHE A 291 -11.14 48.83 -18.34
CA PHE A 291 -10.01 49.71 -18.62
C PHE A 291 -9.87 50.00 -20.12
N MET A 292 -9.95 48.97 -20.96
CA MET A 292 -9.87 49.13 -22.42
C MET A 292 -11.00 50.01 -22.97
N THR A 293 -12.18 49.95 -22.36
CA THR A 293 -13.33 50.78 -22.74
C THR A 293 -13.18 52.22 -22.28
N ILE A 294 -12.68 52.45 -21.05
CA ILE A 294 -12.42 53.79 -20.51
C ILE A 294 -11.38 54.55 -21.35
N ILE A 295 -10.38 53.85 -21.91
CA ILE A 295 -9.38 54.46 -22.80
C ILE A 295 -9.99 54.80 -24.19
N GLY A 296 -11.23 54.42 -24.47
CA GLY A 296 -11.91 54.72 -25.73
C GLY A 296 -11.43 53.88 -26.90
N ARG A 297 -11.12 52.61 -26.67
CA ARG A 297 -10.60 51.70 -27.70
C ARG A 297 -11.67 51.21 -28.66
N THR A 298 -11.27 50.94 -29.89
CA THR A 298 -12.15 50.35 -30.89
C THR A 298 -12.50 48.90 -30.53
N LYS A 299 -13.68 48.43 -30.93
CA LYS A 299 -14.10 47.03 -30.71
C LYS A 299 -13.06 46.01 -31.21
N ARG A 300 -12.42 46.30 -32.35
CA ARG A 300 -11.36 45.46 -32.94
C ARG A 300 -10.14 45.35 -32.00
N GLU A 301 -9.69 46.45 -31.42
CA GLU A 301 -8.56 46.45 -30.47
C GLU A 301 -8.90 45.67 -29.20
N ILE A 302 -10.13 45.81 -28.68
CA ILE A 302 -10.61 45.06 -27.51
C ILE A 302 -10.62 43.56 -27.81
N ILE A 303 -11.07 43.16 -28.99
CA ILE A 303 -11.09 41.75 -29.40
C ILE A 303 -9.67 41.18 -29.44
N VAL A 304 -8.75 41.85 -30.14
CA VAL A 304 -7.37 41.37 -30.31
C VAL A 304 -6.66 41.26 -28.96
N THR A 305 -6.78 42.28 -28.12
CA THR A 305 -6.12 42.30 -26.80
C THR A 305 -6.75 41.33 -25.81
N GLY A 306 -8.07 41.12 -25.84
CA GLY A 306 -8.73 40.14 -24.99
C GLY A 306 -8.45 38.69 -25.39
N ILE A 307 -8.41 38.38 -26.69
CA ILE A 307 -7.94 37.07 -27.17
C ILE A 307 -6.49 36.85 -26.75
N THR A 308 -5.62 37.85 -26.93
CA THR A 308 -4.22 37.77 -26.47
C THR A 308 -4.15 37.48 -24.97
N PHE A 309 -4.94 38.19 -24.18
CA PHE A 309 -4.99 38.04 -22.73
C PHE A 309 -5.37 36.60 -22.33
N VAL A 310 -6.46 36.07 -22.87
CA VAL A 310 -6.95 34.72 -22.57
C VAL A 310 -5.96 33.64 -23.02
N SER A 311 -5.37 33.78 -24.21
CA SER A 311 -4.38 32.84 -24.71
C SER A 311 -3.11 32.82 -23.86
N VAL A 312 -2.64 33.98 -23.39
CA VAL A 312 -1.47 34.06 -22.51
C VAL A 312 -1.78 33.45 -21.15
N LEU A 313 -2.98 33.71 -20.61
CA LEU A 313 -3.45 33.09 -19.37
C LEU A 313 -3.43 31.55 -19.47
N PHE A 314 -3.94 30.98 -20.57
CA PHE A 314 -3.85 29.54 -20.87
C PHE A 314 -2.43 29.02 -20.83
N LEU A 315 -1.54 29.68 -21.58
CA LEU A 315 -0.16 29.22 -21.74
C LEU A 315 0.60 29.28 -20.41
N VAL A 316 0.43 30.36 -19.63
CA VAL A 316 1.10 30.50 -18.33
C VAL A 316 0.61 29.42 -17.37
N TYR A 317 -0.69 29.19 -17.25
CA TYR A 317 -1.21 28.14 -16.36
C TYR A 317 -0.83 26.74 -16.82
N LEU A 318 -0.82 26.47 -18.12
CA LEU A 318 -0.34 25.20 -18.66
C LEU A 318 1.14 24.98 -18.31
N LEU A 319 1.98 26.00 -18.46
CA LEU A 319 3.41 25.94 -18.09
C LEU A 319 3.61 25.73 -16.59
N ILE A 320 2.85 26.43 -15.75
CA ILE A 320 2.84 26.22 -14.30
C ILE A 320 2.47 24.77 -13.97
N GLY A 321 1.41 24.25 -14.61
CA GLY A 321 0.98 22.87 -14.40
C GLY A 321 2.01 21.84 -14.82
N LEU A 322 2.68 22.06 -15.96
CA LEU A 322 3.78 21.20 -16.43
C LEU A 322 4.97 21.23 -15.48
N PHE A 323 5.31 22.41 -14.94
CA PHE A 323 6.35 22.58 -13.94
C PHE A 323 6.04 21.78 -12.68
N PHE A 324 4.84 21.92 -12.12
CA PHE A 324 4.44 21.15 -10.93
C PHE A 324 4.36 19.66 -11.21
N TYR A 325 3.79 19.22 -12.33
CA TYR A 325 3.75 17.81 -12.71
C TYR A 325 5.15 17.17 -12.74
N LYS A 326 6.15 17.88 -13.27
CA LYS A 326 7.53 17.38 -13.32
C LYS A 326 8.19 17.29 -11.93
N ILE A 327 7.87 18.22 -11.03
CA ILE A 327 8.45 18.29 -9.68
C ILE A 327 7.83 17.26 -8.73
N VAL A 328 6.53 16.95 -8.89
CA VAL A 328 5.82 15.97 -8.05
C VAL A 328 6.42 14.57 -8.14
N GLY A 329 7.14 14.24 -9.22
CA GLY A 329 7.85 12.97 -9.39
C GLY A 329 9.21 12.85 -8.68
N LEU A 330 9.68 13.91 -7.99
CA LEU A 330 10.96 13.90 -7.28
C LEU A 330 10.78 13.38 -5.84
N GLU A 331 11.64 12.44 -5.42
CA GLU A 331 11.51 11.74 -4.11
C GLU A 331 11.53 12.68 -2.90
N PHE A 332 12.26 13.80 -2.99
CA PHE A 332 12.34 14.83 -1.94
C PHE A 332 10.98 15.50 -1.63
N PHE A 333 10.04 15.48 -2.59
CA PHE A 333 8.75 16.14 -2.42
C PHE A 333 7.81 15.39 -1.48
N SER A 334 8.08 14.12 -1.13
CA SER A 334 7.17 13.31 -0.32
C SER A 334 7.02 13.84 1.11
N SER A 335 8.11 14.24 1.76
CA SER A 335 8.11 14.83 3.10
C SER A 335 7.58 16.28 3.10
N ILE A 336 7.86 17.03 2.03
CA ILE A 336 7.36 18.40 1.85
C ILE A 336 5.87 18.44 1.51
N ARG A 337 5.32 17.36 0.93
CA ARG A 337 3.90 17.24 0.57
C ARG A 337 2.97 17.49 1.75
N HIS A 338 3.27 16.91 2.92
CA HIS A 338 2.47 17.11 4.12
C HIS A 338 2.51 18.56 4.59
N PHE A 339 3.71 19.16 4.62
CA PHE A 339 3.88 20.57 4.99
C PHE A 339 3.13 21.50 4.02
N LEU A 340 3.31 21.32 2.70
CA LEU A 340 2.62 22.10 1.67
C LEU A 340 1.11 21.97 1.79
N TYR A 341 0.60 20.78 2.10
CA TYR A 341 -0.82 20.53 2.23
C TYR A 341 -1.43 21.32 3.41
N TYR A 342 -0.78 21.29 4.59
CA TYR A 342 -1.20 22.11 5.74
C TYR A 342 -0.99 23.61 5.51
N ALA A 343 0.07 24.00 4.80
CA ALA A 343 0.31 25.39 4.43
C ALA A 343 -0.79 25.92 3.49
N ILE A 344 -1.22 25.12 2.51
CA ILE A 344 -2.31 25.46 1.58
C ILE A 344 -3.65 25.49 2.32
N ALA A 345 -3.93 24.52 3.20
CA ALA A 345 -5.15 24.53 4.02
C ALA A 345 -5.22 25.75 4.94
N GLY A 346 -4.10 26.11 5.59
CA GLY A 346 -3.99 27.31 6.41
C GLY A 346 -4.17 28.60 5.59
N LEU A 347 -3.55 28.68 4.41
CA LEU A 347 -3.72 29.81 3.51
C LEU A 347 -5.18 29.95 3.02
N ALA A 348 -5.82 28.83 2.63
CA ALA A 348 -7.22 28.80 2.23
C ALA A 348 -8.14 29.28 3.37
N PHE A 349 -7.89 28.83 4.61
CA PHE A 349 -8.61 29.29 5.78
C PHE A 349 -8.46 30.80 6.01
N VAL A 350 -7.23 31.33 5.92
CA VAL A 350 -6.97 32.77 6.05
C VAL A 350 -7.69 33.56 4.96
N LEU A 351 -7.66 33.10 3.70
CA LEU A 351 -8.40 33.75 2.61
C LEU A 351 -9.92 33.67 2.77
N ALA A 352 -10.45 32.59 3.34
CA ALA A 352 -11.86 32.48 3.69
C ALA A 352 -12.24 33.57 4.71
N VAL A 353 -11.46 33.70 5.79
CA VAL A 353 -11.67 34.73 6.82
C VAL A 353 -11.59 36.14 6.22
N ILE A 354 -10.57 36.44 5.40
CA ILE A 354 -10.42 37.73 4.74
C ILE A 354 -11.61 38.01 3.79
N SER A 355 -12.11 37.00 3.08
CA SER A 355 -13.26 37.14 2.19
C SER A 355 -14.57 37.41 2.95
N ILE A 356 -14.74 36.81 4.13
CA ILE A 356 -15.85 37.12 5.05
C ILE A 356 -15.75 38.56 5.56
N ILE A 357 -14.55 39.00 5.98
CA ILE A 357 -14.33 40.38 6.43
C ILE A 357 -14.66 41.37 5.32
N ASP A 358 -14.23 41.09 4.09
CA ASP A 358 -14.57 41.88 2.91
C ASP A 358 -16.08 41.93 2.65
N ALA A 359 -16.78 40.79 2.76
CA ALA A 359 -18.24 40.72 2.61
C ALA A 359 -18.96 41.56 3.67
N ILE A 360 -18.53 41.49 4.93
CA ILE A 360 -19.08 42.30 6.03
C ILE A 360 -18.83 43.79 5.78
N MET A 361 -17.64 44.17 5.31
CA MET A 361 -17.31 45.55 4.97
C MET A 361 -18.15 46.09 3.80
N LEU A 362 -18.43 45.24 2.81
CA LEU A 362 -19.34 45.56 1.71
C LEU A 362 -20.79 45.72 2.18
N ALA A 363 -21.28 44.84 3.05
CA ALA A 363 -22.62 44.95 3.65
C ALA A 363 -22.78 46.22 4.49
N ARG A 364 -21.71 46.67 5.14
CA ARG A 364 -21.66 47.93 5.92
C ARG A 364 -21.49 49.18 5.04
N GLY A 365 -21.53 49.05 3.72
CA GLY A 365 -21.39 50.18 2.79
C GLY A 365 -19.99 50.80 2.76
N ARG A 366 -18.94 50.08 3.19
CA ARG A 366 -17.55 50.56 3.26
C ARG A 366 -16.63 49.77 2.33
N PRO A 367 -16.84 49.80 0.99
CA PRO A 367 -16.01 49.08 0.03
C PRO A 367 -14.54 49.57 0.06
N GLU A 368 -14.27 50.79 0.52
CA GLU A 368 -12.91 51.29 0.69
C GLU A 368 -12.13 50.70 1.87
N LYS A 369 -12.71 49.81 2.69
CA LYS A 369 -11.97 49.11 3.74
C LYS A 369 -11.63 47.66 3.40
N SER A 370 -12.15 47.12 2.29
CA SER A 370 -11.86 45.75 1.84
C SER A 370 -10.36 45.54 1.60
N ILE A 371 -9.86 44.40 2.06
CA ILE A 371 -8.44 44.00 2.07
C ILE A 371 -8.02 43.49 0.69
N LEU A 372 -8.83 42.64 0.06
CA LEU A 372 -8.56 42.11 -1.29
C LEU A 372 -9.08 43.07 -2.37
N ARG A 373 -8.51 44.28 -2.42
CA ARG A 373 -8.78 45.29 -3.45
C ARG A 373 -7.52 45.64 -4.24
N LEU A 374 -7.70 46.07 -5.48
CA LEU A 374 -6.60 46.60 -6.28
C LEU A 374 -5.99 47.83 -5.57
N PRO A 375 -4.66 47.91 -5.37
CA PRO A 375 -4.02 49.03 -4.71
C PRO A 375 -4.32 50.36 -5.41
N LYS A 376 -4.62 51.41 -4.63
CA LYS A 376 -4.91 52.77 -5.16
C LYS A 376 -3.78 53.31 -6.06
N VAL A 377 -2.54 52.89 -5.82
CA VAL A 377 -1.35 53.27 -6.60
C VAL A 377 -1.41 52.71 -8.02
N VAL A 378 -1.87 51.46 -8.19
CA VAL A 378 -2.05 50.83 -9.50
C VAL A 378 -3.18 51.51 -10.26
N ARG A 379 -4.32 51.74 -9.59
CA ARG A 379 -5.47 52.48 -10.17
C ARG A 379 -5.09 53.90 -10.62
N ARG A 380 -4.32 54.64 -9.82
CA ARG A 380 -3.86 56.00 -10.15
C ARG A 380 -2.79 56.05 -11.24
N ARG A 381 -1.90 55.05 -11.34
CA ARG A 381 -0.93 54.97 -12.45
C ARG A 381 -1.63 54.72 -13.78
N ILE A 382 -2.65 53.89 -13.76
CA ILE A 382 -3.52 53.57 -14.90
C ILE A 382 -4.27 54.82 -15.40
N GLU A 383 -4.75 55.68 -14.48
CA GLU A 383 -5.37 56.97 -14.82
C GLU A 383 -4.37 58.03 -15.33
N LYS A 384 -3.09 57.96 -14.94
CA LYS A 384 -2.05 58.91 -15.36
C LYS A 384 -1.36 58.55 -16.66
N THR A 385 -1.38 57.29 -17.11
CA THR A 385 -0.81 56.87 -18.39
C THR A 385 -1.86 56.95 -19.50
N ILE A 386 -2.44 58.14 -19.71
CA ILE A 386 -3.25 58.44 -20.88
C ILE A 386 -2.29 58.78 -22.02
N VAL A 387 -1.86 57.76 -22.78
CA VAL A 387 -1.15 57.99 -24.05
C VAL A 387 -2.11 57.72 -25.20
N LYS A 388 -2.72 58.81 -25.69
CA LYS A 388 -3.69 58.87 -26.80
C LYS A 388 -3.11 58.52 -28.20
N LYS A 389 -1.90 57.95 -28.31
CA LYS A 389 -1.21 57.71 -29.61
C LYS A 389 -0.26 56.49 -29.65
N SER A 390 -0.43 55.49 -28.80
CA SER A 390 0.42 54.28 -28.92
C SER A 390 -0.08 53.36 -30.06
N LYS A 391 0.83 52.67 -30.77
CA LYS A 391 0.55 51.75 -31.90
C LYS A 391 -0.06 50.44 -31.40
N LEU A 392 -0.85 49.74 -32.22
CA LEU A 392 -1.49 48.44 -31.88
C LEU A 392 -0.53 47.45 -31.19
N LYS A 393 0.72 47.37 -31.68
CA LYS A 393 1.79 46.50 -31.14
C LYS A 393 2.07 46.73 -29.65
N ASN A 394 2.05 47.98 -29.19
CA ASN A 394 2.37 48.32 -27.81
C ASN A 394 1.25 47.89 -26.86
N TYR A 395 -0.01 47.86 -27.31
CA TYR A 395 -1.11 47.39 -26.46
C TYR A 395 -1.20 45.88 -26.40
N VAL A 396 -0.93 45.18 -27.51
CA VAL A 396 -0.80 43.71 -27.49
C VAL A 396 0.31 43.31 -26.52
N LEU A 397 1.44 44.02 -26.55
CA LEU A 397 2.52 43.81 -25.57
C LEU A 397 2.08 44.13 -24.14
N SER A 398 1.34 45.21 -23.92
CA SER A 398 0.81 45.54 -22.59
C SER A 398 -0.20 44.50 -22.08
N ALA A 399 -1.04 43.96 -22.96
CA ALA A 399 -2.02 42.93 -22.64
C ALA A 399 -1.32 41.60 -22.32
N PHE A 400 -0.27 41.26 -23.07
CA PHE A 400 0.59 40.11 -22.78
C PHE A 400 1.24 40.23 -21.39
N ILE A 401 1.93 41.34 -21.11
CA ILE A 401 2.59 41.56 -19.81
C ILE A 401 1.57 41.54 -18.68
N SER A 402 0.42 42.22 -18.87
CA SER A 402 -0.65 42.23 -17.89
C SER A 402 -1.19 40.84 -17.63
N ALA A 403 -1.42 40.03 -18.67
CA ALA A 403 -1.88 38.65 -18.54
C ALA A 403 -0.89 37.77 -17.76
N VAL A 404 0.42 37.90 -18.02
CA VAL A 404 1.45 37.18 -17.25
C VAL A 404 1.41 37.56 -15.78
N VAL A 405 1.45 38.86 -15.46
CA VAL A 405 1.45 39.35 -14.07
C VAL A 405 0.17 38.92 -13.35
N VAL A 406 -0.97 39.06 -14.02
CA VAL A 406 -2.26 38.62 -13.49
C VAL A 406 -2.26 37.11 -13.23
N SER A 407 -1.74 36.30 -14.13
CA SER A 407 -1.72 34.84 -13.97
C SER A 407 -1.03 34.44 -12.66
N PHE A 408 0.10 35.08 -12.33
CA PHE A 408 0.81 34.85 -11.07
C PHE A 408 0.04 35.35 -9.83
N LEU A 409 -0.66 36.48 -9.95
CA LEU A 409 -1.50 36.99 -8.86
C LEU A 409 -2.71 36.07 -8.62
N GLU A 410 -3.35 35.61 -9.69
CA GLU A 410 -4.49 34.69 -9.65
C GLU A 410 -4.09 33.30 -9.15
N PHE A 411 -2.87 32.85 -9.44
CA PHE A 411 -2.33 31.57 -8.95
C PHE A 411 -2.43 31.44 -7.43
N SER A 412 -2.41 32.55 -6.69
CA SER A 412 -2.62 32.53 -5.23
C SER A 412 -4.03 32.05 -4.83
N CYS A 413 -5.04 32.34 -5.65
CA CYS A 413 -6.43 31.90 -5.45
C CYS A 413 -6.68 30.54 -6.12
N THR A 414 -6.20 30.35 -7.35
CA THR A 414 -6.49 29.19 -8.21
C THR A 414 -5.59 28.00 -7.93
N GLY A 415 -4.35 28.24 -7.48
CA GLY A 415 -3.38 27.23 -7.08
C GLY A 415 -3.91 26.27 -6.00
N GLN A 416 -4.92 26.71 -5.24
CA GLN A 416 -5.57 25.90 -4.21
C GLN A 416 -6.42 24.76 -4.79
N VAL A 417 -7.00 24.93 -5.98
CA VAL A 417 -7.73 23.88 -6.69
C VAL A 417 -6.81 23.19 -7.70
N TYR A 418 -5.96 23.97 -8.36
CA TYR A 418 -5.09 23.49 -9.44
C TYR A 418 -4.02 22.51 -8.95
N ILE A 419 -3.32 22.82 -7.84
CA ILE A 419 -2.26 21.95 -7.32
C ILE A 419 -2.81 20.58 -6.85
N PRO A 420 -3.88 20.50 -6.02
CA PRO A 420 -4.47 19.21 -5.65
C PRO A 420 -4.97 18.40 -6.84
N THR A 421 -5.52 19.07 -7.86
CA THR A 421 -5.94 18.40 -9.10
C THR A 421 -4.75 17.80 -9.85
N ILE A 422 -3.61 18.51 -9.92
CA ILE A 422 -2.37 17.98 -10.50
C ILE A 422 -1.90 16.77 -9.70
N PHE A 423 -1.92 16.82 -8.36
CA PHE A 423 -1.58 15.66 -7.53
C PHE A 423 -2.49 14.46 -7.78
N PHE A 424 -3.80 14.67 -7.89
CA PHE A 424 -4.78 13.64 -8.23
C PHE A 424 -4.48 12.99 -9.59
N VAL A 425 -4.26 13.81 -10.64
CA VAL A 425 -3.91 13.33 -11.98
C VAL A 425 -2.57 12.57 -11.98
N SER A 426 -1.58 13.07 -11.24
CA SER A 426 -0.26 12.45 -11.09
C SER A 426 -0.36 11.06 -10.45
N GLY A 427 -1.29 10.85 -9.51
CA GLY A 427 -1.56 9.54 -8.92
C GLY A 427 -2.24 8.56 -9.88
N ILE A 428 -3.01 9.05 -10.86
CA ILE A 428 -3.87 8.21 -11.72
C ILE A 428 -3.16 7.75 -13.00
N SER A 429 -2.24 8.52 -13.55
CA SER A 429 -1.61 8.21 -14.85
C SER A 429 -0.09 8.07 -14.79
N THR A 430 0.41 6.84 -15.00
CA THR A 430 1.82 6.55 -15.31
C THR A 430 2.24 6.99 -16.71
N LEU A 431 1.27 7.15 -17.62
CA LEU A 431 1.51 7.61 -18.99
C LEU A 431 1.57 9.14 -19.06
N LYS A 432 2.76 9.69 -19.32
CA LYS A 432 3.03 11.14 -19.45
C LYS A 432 2.07 11.85 -20.41
N LEU A 433 1.71 11.19 -21.52
CA LEU A 433 0.79 11.75 -22.52
C LEU A 433 -0.63 11.94 -21.99
N LYS A 434 -1.08 11.06 -21.08
CA LYS A 434 -2.42 11.13 -20.50
C LYS A 434 -2.52 12.23 -19.44
N ALA A 435 -1.47 12.40 -18.63
CA ALA A 435 -1.39 13.52 -17.69
C ALA A 435 -1.44 14.88 -18.40
N LEU A 436 -0.75 14.99 -19.55
CA LEU A 436 -0.80 16.17 -20.40
C LEU A 436 -2.23 16.49 -20.86
N TRP A 437 -2.99 15.48 -21.30
CA TRP A 437 -4.39 15.66 -21.71
C TRP A 437 -5.29 16.14 -20.57
N PHE A 438 -5.15 15.59 -19.37
CA PHE A 438 -5.89 16.07 -18.19
C PHE A 438 -5.53 17.51 -17.85
N LEU A 439 -4.25 17.87 -17.96
CA LEU A 439 -3.81 19.24 -17.72
C LEU A 439 -4.42 20.21 -18.74
N ILE A 440 -4.40 19.86 -20.02
CA ILE A 440 -5.05 20.64 -21.08
C ILE A 440 -6.56 20.76 -20.82
N LEU A 441 -7.23 19.66 -20.47
CA LEU A 441 -8.66 19.65 -20.16
C LEU A 441 -9.01 20.60 -18.99
N TYR A 442 -8.24 20.54 -17.90
CA TYR A 442 -8.40 21.44 -16.77
C TYR A 442 -8.26 22.91 -17.22
N ASN A 443 -7.21 23.23 -17.96
CA ASN A 443 -6.93 24.60 -18.39
C ASN A 443 -7.98 25.14 -19.37
N LEU A 444 -8.53 24.28 -20.24
CA LEU A 444 -9.65 24.64 -21.11
C LEU A 444 -10.93 24.92 -20.29
N ALA A 445 -11.24 24.07 -19.31
CA ALA A 445 -12.38 24.25 -18.42
C ALA A 445 -12.24 25.51 -17.55
N PHE A 446 -11.03 25.80 -17.06
CA PHE A 446 -10.69 27.03 -16.32
C PHE A 446 -10.92 28.29 -17.15
N ILE A 447 -10.53 28.28 -18.43
CA ILE A 447 -10.65 29.46 -19.29
C ILE A 447 -12.04 29.66 -19.83
N PHE A 448 -12.81 28.59 -19.98
CA PHE A 448 -14.13 28.66 -20.59
C PHE A 448 -15.05 29.75 -19.97
N PRO A 449 -15.21 29.86 -18.63
CA PRO A 449 -15.99 30.95 -18.02
C PRO A 449 -15.44 32.34 -18.33
N ILE A 450 -14.11 32.52 -18.30
CA ILE A 450 -13.43 33.80 -18.55
C ILE A 450 -13.63 34.23 -20.01
N PHE A 451 -13.46 33.29 -20.94
CA PHE A 451 -13.65 33.51 -22.36
C PHE A 451 -15.12 33.84 -22.69
N LEU A 452 -16.06 33.15 -22.04
CA LEU A 452 -17.49 33.44 -22.17
C LEU A 452 -17.82 34.87 -21.72
N LEU A 453 -17.29 35.32 -20.59
CA LEU A 453 -17.46 36.71 -20.13
C LEU A 453 -16.90 37.72 -21.13
N PHE A 454 -15.70 37.45 -21.66
CA PHE A 454 -15.09 38.28 -22.69
C PHE A 454 -15.97 38.37 -23.95
N LEU A 455 -16.53 37.24 -24.40
CA LEU A 455 -17.43 37.21 -25.55
C LEU A 455 -18.71 38.02 -25.31
N LEU A 456 -19.33 37.83 -24.14
CA LEU A 456 -20.53 38.57 -23.71
C LEU A 456 -20.28 40.08 -23.68
N PHE A 457 -19.09 40.51 -23.26
CA PHE A 457 -18.69 41.91 -23.26
C PHE A 457 -18.58 42.48 -24.69
N VAL A 458 -17.92 41.76 -25.60
CA VAL A 458 -17.72 42.18 -27.00
C VAL A 458 -19.05 42.31 -27.75
N ILE A 459 -20.01 41.41 -27.48
CA ILE A 459 -21.34 41.40 -28.13
C ILE A 459 -22.20 42.60 -27.71
N GLY A 460 -21.89 43.27 -26.59
CA GLY A 460 -22.52 44.56 -26.25
C GLY A 460 -23.36 44.57 -24.99
N LEU A 461 -23.13 43.65 -24.03
CA LEU A 461 -23.51 43.92 -22.65
C LEU A 461 -22.74 45.16 -22.19
N SER A 462 -23.42 46.30 -22.06
CA SER A 462 -22.76 47.55 -21.69
C SER A 462 -21.90 47.35 -20.45
N SER A 463 -20.67 47.86 -20.49
CA SER A 463 -19.71 47.81 -19.39
C SER A 463 -20.35 48.29 -18.08
N GLU A 464 -21.27 49.26 -18.13
CA GLU A 464 -22.05 49.70 -16.98
C GLU A 464 -23.05 48.67 -16.45
N LYS A 465 -23.80 47.95 -17.29
CA LYS A 465 -24.76 46.93 -16.84
C LYS A 465 -24.04 45.73 -16.23
N LEU A 466 -22.92 45.32 -16.81
CA LEU A 466 -22.08 44.25 -16.27
C LEU A 466 -21.46 44.69 -14.94
N TYR A 467 -20.94 45.91 -14.86
CA TYR A 467 -20.37 46.46 -13.63
C TYR A 467 -21.43 46.69 -12.55
N ALA A 468 -22.64 47.13 -12.89
CA ALA A 468 -23.76 47.30 -11.95
C ALA A 468 -24.31 45.94 -11.45
N PHE A 469 -24.42 44.96 -12.34
CA PHE A 469 -24.75 43.57 -11.99
C PHE A 469 -23.72 42.98 -11.02
N MET A 470 -22.43 43.18 -11.31
CA MET A 470 -21.33 42.73 -10.45
C MET A 470 -21.33 43.48 -9.12
N ARG A 471 -21.48 44.81 -9.10
CA ARG A 471 -21.51 45.61 -7.86
C ARG A 471 -22.66 45.17 -6.94
N LYS A 472 -23.84 44.91 -7.50
CA LYS A 472 -25.00 44.40 -6.76
C LYS A 472 -24.77 42.99 -6.20
N ARG A 473 -23.97 42.16 -6.86
CA ARG A 473 -23.70 40.77 -6.45
C ARG A 473 -22.31 40.54 -5.84
N THR A 474 -21.49 41.59 -5.67
CA THR A 474 -20.12 41.46 -5.14
C THR A 474 -20.12 40.89 -3.73
N PHE A 475 -21.13 41.26 -2.93
CA PHE A 475 -21.37 40.66 -1.62
C PHE A 475 -21.60 39.14 -1.71
N ILE A 476 -22.50 38.71 -2.61
CA ILE A 476 -22.82 37.30 -2.84
C ILE A 476 -21.57 36.55 -3.34
N LEU A 477 -20.80 37.14 -4.24
CA LEU A 477 -19.56 36.56 -4.76
C LEU A 477 -18.49 36.41 -3.68
N LYS A 478 -18.36 37.37 -2.77
CA LYS A 478 -17.43 37.31 -1.62
C LYS A 478 -17.85 36.26 -0.59
N ILE A 479 -19.16 36.09 -0.35
CA ILE A 479 -19.68 35.01 0.48
C ILE A 479 -19.48 33.65 -0.18
N ALA A 480 -19.81 33.52 -1.47
CA ALA A 480 -19.62 32.27 -2.21
C ALA A 480 -18.15 31.83 -2.18
N THR A 481 -17.21 32.78 -2.26
CA THR A 481 -15.78 32.44 -2.15
C THR A 481 -15.27 32.20 -0.75
N ALA A 482 -15.79 32.90 0.24
CA ALA A 482 -15.55 32.50 1.62
C ALA A 482 -15.99 31.05 1.86
N LEU A 483 -17.18 30.66 1.38
CA LEU A 483 -17.70 29.31 1.51
C LEU A 483 -16.86 28.28 0.75
N ILE A 484 -16.44 28.58 -0.49
CA ILE A 484 -15.58 27.68 -1.27
C ILE A 484 -14.22 27.50 -0.59
N PHE A 485 -13.56 28.57 -0.16
CA PHE A 485 -12.27 28.48 0.53
C PHE A 485 -12.38 27.76 1.89
N LEU A 486 -13.48 27.96 2.62
CA LEU A 486 -13.75 27.26 3.86
C LEU A 486 -14.00 25.77 3.61
N ALA A 487 -14.83 25.43 2.63
CA ALA A 487 -15.11 24.04 2.25
C ALA A 487 -13.84 23.34 1.77
N LEU A 488 -12.98 24.03 1.00
CA LEU A 488 -11.69 23.52 0.59
C LEU A 488 -10.76 23.30 1.78
N ALA A 489 -10.62 24.27 2.69
CA ALA A 489 -9.79 24.14 3.88
C ALA A 489 -10.24 22.96 4.76
N ILE A 490 -11.56 22.84 4.99
CA ILE A 490 -12.16 21.73 5.74
C ILE A 490 -11.95 20.40 5.02
N SER A 491 -12.22 20.36 3.72
CA SER A 491 -12.02 19.17 2.88
C SER A 491 -10.57 18.69 2.93
N LEU A 492 -9.60 19.61 2.80
CA LEU A 492 -8.19 19.28 2.94
C LEU A 492 -7.89 18.72 4.34
N ILE A 493 -8.38 19.34 5.40
CA ILE A 493 -8.17 18.85 6.78
C ILE A 493 -8.85 17.48 7.03
N LEU A 494 -10.01 17.23 6.41
CA LEU A 494 -10.84 16.03 6.62
C LEU A 494 -10.49 14.84 5.71
N ILE A 495 -9.95 15.06 4.51
CA ILE A 495 -9.51 14.03 3.54
C ILE A 495 -8.19 13.34 4.02
N ARG A 496 -8.04 13.21 5.33
CA ARG A 496 -6.91 12.56 5.97
C ARG A 496 -6.79 11.09 5.60
#